data_AF-A0A2S5UZW7-F1
#
_entry.id   AF-A0A2S5UZW7-F1
#
_cell.length_a   1.000
_cell.length_b   1.000
_cell.length_c   1.000
_cell.angle_alpha   90.00
_cell.angle_beta   90.00
_cell.angle_gamma   90.00
#
_symmetry.space_group_name_H-M   'P 1'
#
loop_
_entity.id
_entity.type
_entity.pdbx_description
1 polymer ?
#
loop_
_entity_poly.entity_id
_entity_poly.type
_entity_poly.pdbx_seq_one_letter_code
_entity_poly.pdbx_strand_id
1 'polypeptide(L)'
;MHGQRLLLAVLARLRPDETFDAIRDACRRSGVPAVAAQARSRSSWNKALRLHSSFAAGILPSGQAGGLGERERLAESAARRLVGRLTLGGPDNVVTARQHPQAKATLAVMGLAEIKAATDKGWSGSLATGSWIATELGMGRATGSRMLTLLEDARWVTKVRRAAGAGRAHVYRLKTLSGDARDQWAREASIHALASGQAEPLADLIRAVTLPGMNYGQAALGMAVWLWAVEQIADVDAGLSPSARASARKRLRELGITAEQVAEHARTHSDGEARRLKAEAEQAREQAAADLAEASKQHTAKVREAGKLLRSVLRAAHPDPGKIKAPGKLVPPVSTDPAELAVWSKNLLVLISQRLPPKVRPVLAPQIAKQLRAALVDGGHSEARADTISSKLLARLAPPKVASEGPDNERQAA
;
A
#
# COMPACT_ATOMS: atom_id res chain seq x y z
N MET A 1 15.57 16.63 -12.71
CA MET A 1 15.79 15.28 -13.29
C MET A 1 14.54 14.51 -13.75
N HIS A 2 13.30 14.90 -13.40
CA HIS A 2 12.08 14.22 -13.89
C HIS A 2 11.45 14.85 -15.15
N GLY A 3 11.66 16.15 -15.41
CA GLY A 3 11.18 16.82 -16.63
C GLY A 3 11.81 16.31 -17.92
N GLN A 4 13.11 15.99 -17.90
CA GLN A 4 13.84 15.41 -19.05
C GLN A 4 13.34 14.01 -19.44
N ARG A 5 12.79 13.25 -18.48
CA ARG A 5 12.23 11.91 -18.71
C ARG A 5 10.85 11.95 -19.38
N LEU A 6 10.09 13.02 -19.14
CA LEU A 6 8.80 13.25 -19.79
C LEU A 6 8.99 13.79 -21.21
N LEU A 7 9.95 14.70 -21.40
CA LEU A 7 10.29 15.26 -22.72
C LEU A 7 10.72 14.17 -23.70
N LEU A 8 11.47 13.16 -23.25
CA LEU A 8 11.88 12.01 -24.07
C LEU A 8 10.71 11.08 -24.46
N ALA A 9 9.72 10.91 -23.58
CA ALA A 9 8.51 10.16 -23.88
C ALA A 9 7.57 10.90 -24.84
N VAL A 10 7.61 12.23 -24.81
CA VAL A 10 6.88 13.12 -25.73
C VAL A 10 7.56 13.19 -27.10
N LEU A 11 8.89 13.35 -27.16
CA LEU A 11 9.65 13.37 -28.42
C LEU A 11 9.54 12.03 -29.18
N ALA A 12 9.61 10.89 -28.47
CA ALA A 12 9.42 9.56 -29.06
C ALA A 12 7.99 9.28 -29.56
N ARG A 13 7.02 10.13 -29.18
CA ARG A 13 5.60 10.00 -29.55
C ARG A 13 5.16 11.04 -30.60
N LEU A 14 5.87 12.17 -30.70
CA LEU A 14 5.55 13.26 -31.62
C LEU A 14 6.28 13.18 -32.98
N ARG A 15 7.34 12.36 -33.12
CA ARG A 15 8.07 12.20 -34.38
C ARG A 15 8.20 10.74 -34.78
N PRO A 16 7.17 10.14 -35.40
CA PRO A 16 7.17 8.74 -35.81
C PRO A 16 8.20 8.43 -36.91
N ASP A 17 8.71 9.45 -37.60
CA ASP A 17 9.57 9.34 -38.79
C ASP A 17 11.07 9.45 -38.48
N GLU A 18 11.45 9.80 -37.25
CA GLU A 18 12.86 9.81 -36.84
C GLU A 18 13.37 8.39 -36.55
N THR A 19 14.57 8.08 -37.02
CA THR A 19 15.18 6.76 -36.87
C THR A 19 15.51 6.47 -35.41
N PHE A 20 15.36 5.20 -35.01
CA PHE A 20 15.59 4.72 -33.63
C PHE A 20 16.98 5.12 -33.07
N ASP A 21 17.98 5.21 -33.94
CA ASP A 21 19.34 5.62 -33.58
C ASP A 21 19.47 7.11 -33.25
N ALA A 22 18.74 7.98 -33.95
CA ALA A 22 18.74 9.43 -33.68
C ALA A 22 18.18 9.76 -32.28
N ILE A 23 17.10 9.07 -31.89
CA ILE A 23 16.47 9.21 -30.57
C ILE A 23 17.39 8.65 -29.46
N ARG A 24 18.09 7.53 -29.74
CA ARG A 24 19.05 6.91 -28.81
C ARG A 24 20.26 7.81 -28.55
N ASP A 25 20.79 8.46 -29.57
CA ASP A 25 21.93 9.38 -29.44
C ASP A 25 21.54 10.72 -28.80
N ALA A 26 20.31 11.20 -28.97
CA ALA A 26 19.78 12.34 -28.22
C ALA A 26 19.66 12.03 -26.72
N CYS A 27 19.28 10.80 -26.35
CA CYS A 27 19.21 10.35 -24.94
C CYS A 27 20.60 10.22 -24.29
N ARG A 28 21.61 9.76 -25.04
CA ARG A 28 23.01 9.70 -24.55
C ARG A 28 23.55 11.10 -24.23
N ARG A 29 23.21 12.09 -25.05
CA ARG A 29 23.66 13.49 -24.90
C ARG A 29 22.92 14.27 -23.82
N SER A 30 21.72 13.84 -23.40
CA SER A 30 20.85 14.55 -22.44
C SER A 30 20.91 14.03 -20.99
N GLY A 31 21.91 13.22 -20.64
CA GLY A 31 22.23 12.87 -19.24
C GLY A 31 21.43 11.71 -18.63
N VAL A 32 20.78 10.85 -19.44
CA VAL A 32 20.06 9.65 -18.94
C VAL A 32 20.59 8.34 -19.55
N PRO A 33 21.89 8.01 -19.37
CA PRO A 33 22.54 6.88 -20.04
C PRO A 33 21.96 5.50 -19.66
N ALA A 34 21.39 5.36 -18.45
CA ALA A 34 20.83 4.09 -17.95
C ALA A 34 19.60 3.60 -18.76
N VAL A 35 18.79 4.52 -19.28
CA VAL A 35 17.59 4.17 -20.08
C VAL A 35 18.01 3.75 -21.50
N ALA A 36 19.02 4.40 -22.08
CA ALA A 36 19.61 4.00 -23.35
C ALA A 36 20.32 2.63 -23.27
N ALA A 37 20.91 2.29 -22.12
CA ALA A 37 21.59 1.00 -21.89
C ALA A 37 20.62 -0.19 -21.76
N GLN A 38 19.41 0.01 -21.23
CA GLN A 38 18.40 -1.04 -21.06
C GLN A 38 17.57 -1.32 -22.33
N ALA A 39 17.59 -0.40 -23.28
CA ALA A 39 16.77 -0.41 -24.48
C ALA A 39 17.47 -1.05 -25.68
N ARG A 40 17.40 -2.38 -25.79
CA ARG A 40 18.05 -3.12 -26.90
C ARG A 40 17.20 -3.22 -28.16
N SER A 41 15.92 -2.87 -28.11
CA SER A 41 14.99 -2.88 -29.25
C SER A 41 13.72 -2.04 -29.01
N ARG A 42 13.00 -1.67 -30.08
CA ARG A 42 11.74 -0.88 -30.03
C ARG A 42 10.65 -1.54 -29.17
N SER A 43 10.62 -2.88 -29.08
CA SER A 43 9.68 -3.61 -28.22
C SER A 43 10.08 -3.61 -26.73
N SER A 44 11.38 -3.57 -26.43
CA SER A 44 11.90 -3.41 -25.06
C SER A 44 11.62 -2.02 -24.49
N TRP A 45 11.62 -0.99 -25.34
CA TRP A 45 11.31 0.40 -24.97
C TRP A 45 9.86 0.57 -24.49
N ASN A 46 8.90 0.06 -25.28
CA ASN A 46 7.48 0.05 -24.92
C ASN A 46 7.21 -0.73 -23.63
N LYS A 47 8.04 -1.73 -23.31
CA LYS A 47 7.92 -2.55 -22.10
C LYS A 47 8.52 -1.86 -20.88
N ALA A 48 9.63 -1.14 -21.02
CA ALA A 48 10.21 -0.31 -19.97
C ALA A 48 9.26 0.86 -19.60
N LEU A 49 8.70 1.53 -20.62
CA LEU A 49 7.65 2.54 -20.44
C LEU A 49 6.41 1.98 -19.75
N ARG A 50 5.95 0.78 -20.13
CA ARG A 50 4.79 0.13 -19.51
C ARG A 50 5.04 -0.28 -18.06
N LEU A 51 6.20 -0.87 -17.75
CA LEU A 51 6.56 -1.29 -16.39
C LEU A 51 6.63 -0.09 -15.44
N HIS A 52 7.19 1.04 -15.89
CA HIS A 52 7.18 2.28 -15.13
C HIS A 52 5.76 2.90 -15.04
N SER A 53 4.93 2.77 -16.08
CA SER A 53 3.54 3.22 -16.04
C SER A 53 2.62 2.34 -15.17
N SER A 54 2.88 1.03 -15.01
CA SER A 54 2.02 0.13 -14.23
C SER A 54 2.18 0.26 -12.72
N PHE A 55 3.32 0.76 -12.24
CA PHE A 55 3.46 1.17 -10.84
C PHE A 55 2.70 2.47 -10.54
N ALA A 56 2.54 3.34 -11.55
CA ALA A 56 1.77 4.58 -11.47
C ALA A 56 0.26 4.38 -11.72
N ALA A 57 -0.12 3.55 -12.70
CA ALA A 57 -1.49 3.41 -13.21
C ALA A 57 -2.43 2.63 -12.28
N GLY A 58 -1.90 1.92 -11.29
CA GLY A 58 -2.74 1.27 -10.29
C GLY A 58 -3.35 2.26 -9.30
N ILE A 59 -2.71 3.39 -9.00
CA ILE A 59 -3.08 4.33 -7.92
C ILE A 59 -4.00 5.46 -8.41
N LEU A 60 -4.13 5.63 -9.73
CA LEU A 60 -4.79 6.77 -10.36
C LEU A 60 -6.25 6.44 -10.72
N PRO A 61 -7.26 7.20 -10.26
CA PRO A 61 -8.31 7.57 -11.20
C PRO A 61 -7.63 8.37 -12.31
N SER A 62 -8.01 8.11 -13.56
CA SER A 62 -7.66 8.92 -14.73
C SER A 62 -7.57 10.41 -14.40
N GLY A 63 -6.34 10.90 -14.22
CA GLY A 63 -6.00 12.23 -13.76
C GLY A 63 -4.49 12.35 -13.81
N GLN A 64 -4.01 13.36 -14.52
CA GLN A 64 -2.64 13.47 -15.01
C GLN A 64 -1.62 13.64 -13.88
N ALA A 65 -0.34 13.47 -14.23
CA ALA A 65 0.75 14.00 -13.42
C ALA A 65 0.53 15.50 -13.25
N GLY A 66 -0.04 15.88 -12.13
CA GLY A 66 -0.34 17.26 -11.85
C GLY A 66 0.92 18.11 -11.86
N GLY A 67 0.85 19.25 -12.55
CA GLY A 67 1.84 20.31 -12.42
C GLY A 67 2.01 20.72 -10.95
N LEU A 68 3.03 21.50 -10.63
CA LEU A 68 3.29 21.96 -9.25
C LEU A 68 2.00 22.45 -8.56
N GLY A 69 1.17 23.23 -9.28
CA GLY A 69 -0.11 23.70 -8.76
C GLY A 69 -1.18 22.63 -8.48
N GLU A 70 -1.18 21.47 -9.14
CA GLU A 70 -2.09 20.37 -8.78
C GLU A 70 -1.59 19.59 -7.57
N ARG A 71 -0.27 19.45 -7.39
CA ARG A 71 0.31 18.86 -6.17
C ARG A 71 0.02 19.71 -4.94
N GLU A 72 0.20 21.02 -5.07
CA GLU A 72 -0.14 22.00 -4.04
C GLU A 72 -1.63 21.90 -3.68
N ARG A 73 -2.53 21.92 -4.68
CA ARG A 73 -3.98 21.75 -4.43
C ARG A 73 -4.32 20.43 -3.74
N LEU A 74 -3.68 19.33 -4.11
CA LEU A 74 -3.89 18.03 -3.46
C LEU A 74 -3.37 18.02 -2.01
N ALA A 75 -2.22 18.64 -1.77
CA ALA A 75 -1.62 18.77 -0.44
C ALA A 75 -2.47 19.67 0.47
N GLU A 76 -2.91 20.83 -0.01
CA GLU A 76 -3.84 21.72 0.70
C GLU A 76 -5.18 21.04 0.98
N SER A 77 -5.70 20.29 0.01
CA SER A 77 -6.94 19.53 0.18
C SER A 77 -6.80 18.48 1.29
N ALA A 78 -5.67 17.77 1.34
CA ALA A 78 -5.37 16.81 2.40
C ALA A 78 -5.15 17.51 3.76
N ALA A 79 -4.44 18.63 3.79
CA ALA A 79 -4.22 19.44 4.98
C ALA A 79 -5.54 19.99 5.55
N ARG A 80 -6.44 20.48 4.70
CA ARG A 80 -7.78 20.93 5.10
C ARG A 80 -8.59 19.81 5.75
N ARG A 81 -8.59 18.61 5.16
CA ARG A 81 -9.23 17.44 5.76
C ARG A 81 -8.62 17.09 7.12
N LEU A 82 -7.29 17.13 7.22
CA LEU A 82 -6.58 16.80 8.45
C LEU A 82 -6.90 17.80 9.56
N VAL A 83 -6.69 19.08 9.32
CA VAL A 83 -6.93 20.16 10.30
C VAL A 83 -8.39 20.11 10.75
N GLY A 84 -9.34 20.13 9.82
CA GLY A 84 -10.76 20.11 10.19
C GLY A 84 -11.15 18.85 10.97
N ARG A 85 -10.60 17.67 10.64
CA ARG A 85 -10.88 16.46 11.43
C ARG A 85 -10.20 16.46 12.79
N LEU A 86 -9.07 17.13 12.95
CA LEU A 86 -8.38 17.24 14.25
C LEU A 86 -9.09 18.21 15.17
N THR A 87 -9.63 19.31 14.65
CA THR A 87 -10.30 20.35 15.45
C THR A 87 -11.76 20.07 15.75
N LEU A 88 -12.41 19.16 15.04
CA LEU A 88 -13.78 18.74 15.36
C LEU A 88 -13.82 17.80 16.58
N GLY A 89 -14.88 17.89 17.38
CA GLY A 89 -15.26 16.81 18.30
C GLY A 89 -15.45 15.47 17.55
N GLY A 90 -15.33 14.36 18.26
CA GLY A 90 -15.54 13.05 17.66
C GLY A 90 -17.00 12.64 17.66
N PRO A 91 -17.40 11.65 16.85
CA PRO A 91 -18.70 11.05 17.01
C PRO A 91 -18.69 10.28 18.33
N ASP A 92 -19.34 10.85 19.35
CA ASP A 92 -19.37 10.33 20.74
C ASP A 92 -19.87 8.88 20.81
N ASN A 93 -20.64 8.44 19.80
CA ASN A 93 -21.16 7.09 19.69
C ASN A 93 -20.17 6.06 19.12
N VAL A 94 -18.99 6.47 18.67
CA VAL A 94 -17.98 5.55 18.08
C VAL A 94 -16.63 5.65 18.79
N VAL A 95 -16.17 6.87 19.12
CA VAL A 95 -14.86 7.07 19.76
C VAL A 95 -15.09 7.50 21.20
N THR A 96 -14.65 6.69 22.15
CA THR A 96 -14.74 7.06 23.58
C THR A 96 -13.72 8.14 23.93
N ALA A 97 -14.02 9.01 24.90
CA ALA A 97 -13.11 10.07 25.38
C ALA A 97 -11.70 9.57 25.78
N ARG A 98 -11.57 8.30 26.18
CA ARG A 98 -10.27 7.66 26.48
C ARG A 98 -9.47 7.31 25.22
N GLN A 99 -10.15 7.00 24.12
CA GLN A 99 -9.55 6.63 22.83
C GLN A 99 -9.23 7.86 21.96
N HIS A 100 -9.86 9.00 22.22
CA HIS A 100 -9.67 10.25 21.47
C HIS A 100 -8.20 10.62 21.22
N PRO A 101 -7.30 10.65 22.23
CA PRO A 101 -5.89 10.99 22.01
C PRO A 101 -5.22 10.10 20.96
N GLN A 102 -5.45 8.78 21.07
CA GLN A 102 -4.84 7.79 20.19
C GLN A 102 -5.45 7.81 18.79
N ALA A 103 -6.76 7.98 18.68
CA ALA A 103 -7.46 8.09 17.41
C ALA A 103 -7.03 9.35 16.64
N LYS A 104 -6.96 10.50 17.31
CA LYS A 104 -6.51 11.78 16.74
C LYS A 104 -5.04 11.76 16.36
N ALA A 105 -4.17 11.16 17.17
CA ALA A 105 -2.77 10.97 16.82
C ALA A 105 -2.60 10.05 15.60
N THR A 106 -3.37 8.95 15.53
CA THR A 106 -3.39 8.04 14.37
C THR A 106 -3.84 8.77 13.11
N LEU A 107 -4.89 9.58 13.22
CA LEU A 107 -5.39 10.42 12.14
C LEU A 107 -4.33 11.43 11.67
N ALA A 108 -3.64 12.09 12.60
CA ALA A 108 -2.56 13.03 12.31
C ALA A 108 -1.42 12.37 11.52
N VAL A 109 -0.93 11.21 11.97
CA VAL A 109 0.10 10.41 11.27
C VAL A 109 -0.35 10.05 9.85
N MET A 110 -1.59 9.57 9.69
CA MET A 110 -2.14 9.23 8.37
C MET A 110 -2.28 10.43 7.44
N GLY A 111 -2.73 11.57 7.98
CA GLY A 111 -2.90 12.80 7.23
C GLY A 111 -1.58 13.42 6.80
N LEU A 112 -0.57 13.45 7.67
CA LEU A 112 0.78 13.88 7.33
C LEU A 112 1.39 13.02 6.22
N ALA A 113 1.19 11.70 6.28
CA ALA A 113 1.62 10.80 5.21
C ALA A 113 0.86 11.03 3.89
N GLU A 114 -0.42 11.37 3.95
CA GLU A 114 -1.23 11.73 2.78
C GLU A 114 -0.78 13.07 2.16
N ILE A 115 -0.52 14.09 2.97
CA ILE A 115 0.02 15.39 2.53
C ILE A 115 1.37 15.18 1.85
N LYS A 116 2.28 14.42 2.48
CA LYS A 116 3.57 14.07 1.88
C LYS A 116 3.42 13.33 0.55
N ALA A 117 2.48 12.39 0.44
CA ALA A 117 2.21 11.69 -0.81
C ALA A 117 1.67 12.64 -1.90
N ALA A 118 0.83 13.61 -1.54
CA ALA A 118 0.33 14.62 -2.45
C ALA A 118 1.48 15.52 -2.96
N THR A 119 2.33 16.02 -2.07
CA THR A 119 3.49 16.87 -2.42
C THR A 119 4.53 16.12 -3.26
N ASP A 120 4.96 14.94 -2.82
CA ASP A 120 6.06 14.21 -3.45
C ASP A 120 5.63 13.55 -4.77
N LYS A 121 4.44 12.93 -4.75
CA LYS A 121 4.02 11.96 -5.77
C LYS A 121 2.78 12.39 -6.55
N GLY A 122 2.11 13.48 -6.16
CA GLY A 122 0.95 14.02 -6.87
C GLY A 122 -0.31 13.16 -6.76
N TRP A 123 -0.53 12.47 -5.64
CA TRP A 123 -1.78 11.73 -5.41
C TRP A 123 -2.23 11.79 -3.94
N SER A 124 -3.54 11.69 -3.72
CA SER A 124 -4.17 11.74 -2.39
C SER A 124 -4.48 10.32 -1.86
N GLY A 125 -3.75 9.93 -0.83
CA GLY A 125 -3.99 8.80 0.04
C GLY A 125 -2.72 8.42 0.81
N SER A 126 -2.87 7.65 1.88
CA SER A 126 -1.75 7.10 2.65
C SER A 126 -1.83 5.58 2.70
N LEU A 127 -0.67 4.94 2.52
CA LEU A 127 -0.55 3.51 2.75
C LEU A 127 -0.38 3.31 4.26
N ALA A 128 -1.38 2.75 4.92
CA ALA A 128 -1.32 2.56 6.37
C ALA A 128 -1.52 1.08 6.74
N THR A 129 -0.79 0.67 7.78
CA THR A 129 -0.95 -0.64 8.44
C THR A 129 -0.97 -0.43 9.94
N GLY A 130 -1.63 -1.33 10.68
CA GLY A 130 -1.66 -1.22 12.14
C GLY A 130 -0.26 -1.29 12.76
N SER A 131 0.66 -2.04 12.16
CA SER A 131 2.07 -2.07 12.57
C SER A 131 2.79 -0.75 12.29
N TRP A 132 2.52 -0.10 11.15
CA TRP A 132 3.11 1.20 10.85
C TRP A 132 2.62 2.28 11.82
N ILE A 133 1.32 2.35 12.08
CA ILE A 133 0.76 3.27 13.09
C ILE A 133 1.35 2.99 14.47
N ALA A 134 1.46 1.71 14.84
CA ALA A 134 2.05 1.32 16.11
C ALA A 134 3.49 1.81 16.25
N THR A 135 4.29 1.70 15.19
CA THR A 135 5.63 2.28 15.12
C THR A 135 5.56 3.80 15.24
N GLU A 136 4.89 4.54 14.36
CA GLU A 136 4.92 6.01 14.40
C GLU A 136 4.53 6.62 15.77
N LEU A 137 3.68 5.91 16.50
CA LEU A 137 3.10 6.35 17.77
C LEU A 137 3.63 5.62 19.01
N GLY A 138 4.67 4.78 18.90
CA GLY A 138 5.27 4.10 20.06
C GLY A 138 4.29 3.21 20.84
N MET A 139 3.29 2.63 20.17
CA MET A 139 2.23 1.83 20.80
C MET A 139 2.27 0.35 20.39
N GLY A 140 1.49 -0.50 21.06
CA GLY A 140 1.36 -1.90 20.69
C GLY A 140 0.70 -2.13 19.31
N ARG A 141 1.15 -3.14 18.56
CA ARG A 141 0.62 -3.49 17.22
C ARG A 141 -0.89 -3.73 17.19
N ALA A 142 -1.43 -4.38 18.22
CA ALA A 142 -2.85 -4.62 18.36
C ALA A 142 -3.63 -3.29 18.48
N THR A 143 -3.10 -2.35 19.24
CA THR A 143 -3.65 -0.99 19.41
C THR A 143 -3.64 -0.24 18.08
N GLY A 144 -2.51 -0.22 17.36
CA GLY A 144 -2.43 0.45 16.06
C GLY A 144 -3.41 -0.11 15.03
N SER A 145 -3.63 -1.43 15.03
CA SER A 145 -4.65 -2.07 14.17
C SER A 145 -6.08 -1.68 14.59
N ARG A 146 -6.36 -1.67 15.89
CA ARG A 146 -7.64 -1.26 16.45
C ARG A 146 -7.96 0.19 16.12
N MET A 147 -6.98 1.10 16.19
CA MET A 147 -7.19 2.51 15.86
C MET A 147 -7.53 2.72 14.39
N LEU A 148 -6.94 1.97 13.45
CA LEU A 148 -7.32 2.05 12.04
C LEU A 148 -8.78 1.63 11.81
N THR A 149 -9.20 0.53 12.43
CA THR A 149 -10.61 0.08 12.38
C THR A 149 -11.52 1.14 13.00
N LEU A 150 -11.16 1.68 14.16
CA LEU A 150 -11.92 2.72 14.83
C LEU A 150 -12.10 3.98 13.97
N LEU A 151 -11.05 4.42 13.26
CA LEU A 151 -11.12 5.56 12.35
C LEU A 151 -11.99 5.30 11.11
N GLU A 152 -12.01 4.05 10.63
CA GLU A 152 -12.88 3.61 9.54
C GLU A 152 -14.35 3.59 9.99
N ASP A 153 -14.63 3.02 11.16
CA ASP A 153 -15.96 2.96 11.77
C ASP A 153 -16.49 4.37 12.08
N ALA A 154 -15.63 5.26 12.58
CA ALA A 154 -15.94 6.67 12.82
C ALA A 154 -16.07 7.49 11.53
N ARG A 155 -15.82 6.88 10.36
CA ARG A 155 -15.85 7.50 9.03
C ARG A 155 -14.91 8.70 8.92
N TRP A 156 -13.81 8.74 9.67
CA TRP A 156 -12.78 9.77 9.50
C TRP A 156 -11.82 9.41 8.37
N VAL A 157 -11.66 8.12 8.08
CA VAL A 157 -10.91 7.61 6.94
C VAL A 157 -11.77 6.68 6.11
N THR A 158 -11.45 6.59 4.83
CA THR A 158 -12.05 5.63 3.90
C THR A 158 -10.97 4.67 3.43
N LYS A 159 -11.26 3.37 3.56
CA LYS A 159 -10.44 2.31 2.98
C LYS A 159 -10.65 2.26 1.48
N VAL A 160 -9.65 2.69 0.71
CA VAL A 160 -9.75 2.81 -0.75
C VAL A 160 -9.58 1.45 -1.42
N ARG A 161 -8.50 0.73 -1.06
CA ARG A 161 -8.16 -0.57 -1.66
C ARG A 161 -7.07 -1.30 -0.91
N ARG A 162 -6.87 -2.58 -1.25
CA ARG A 162 -5.71 -3.37 -0.81
C ARG A 162 -4.48 -3.03 -1.65
N ALA A 163 -3.32 -2.87 -1.01
CA ALA A 163 -2.07 -2.64 -1.72
C ALA A 163 -1.60 -3.92 -2.44
N ALA A 164 -1.32 -3.81 -3.73
CA ALA A 164 -0.88 -4.92 -4.54
C ALA A 164 0.48 -5.45 -4.04
N GLY A 165 0.54 -6.75 -3.72
CA GLY A 165 1.78 -7.38 -3.24
C GLY A 165 2.19 -7.05 -1.80
N ALA A 166 1.43 -6.21 -1.09
CA ALA A 166 1.77 -5.77 0.26
C ALA A 166 0.84 -6.37 1.34
N GLY A 167 0.69 -7.70 1.37
CA GLY A 167 0.06 -8.42 2.48
C GLY A 167 -1.29 -7.86 2.94
N ARG A 168 -1.35 -7.41 4.21
CA ARG A 168 -2.52 -6.81 4.90
C ARG A 168 -2.57 -5.27 4.80
N ALA A 169 -1.71 -4.65 3.99
CA ALA A 169 -1.67 -3.20 3.86
C ALA A 169 -2.81 -2.68 2.99
N HIS A 170 -3.41 -1.59 3.45
CA HIS A 170 -4.51 -0.92 2.77
C HIS A 170 -4.14 0.54 2.52
N VAL A 171 -4.62 1.06 1.38
CA VAL A 171 -4.56 2.49 1.11
C VAL A 171 -5.79 3.11 1.74
N TYR A 172 -5.57 4.06 2.62
CA TYR A 172 -6.60 4.86 3.25
C TYR A 172 -6.54 6.28 2.71
N ARG A 173 -7.67 6.98 2.80
CA ARG A 173 -7.75 8.41 2.51
C ARG A 173 -8.52 9.08 3.63
N LEU A 174 -8.10 10.27 4.03
CA LEU A 174 -8.90 11.11 4.91
C LEU A 174 -10.26 11.41 4.25
N LYS A 175 -11.35 11.18 4.96
CA LYS A 175 -12.69 11.42 4.42
C LYS A 175 -12.97 12.91 4.34
N THR A 176 -13.54 13.36 3.21
CA THR A 176 -14.04 14.74 3.05
C THR A 176 -14.97 15.11 4.19
N LEU A 177 -14.86 16.35 4.66
CA LEU A 177 -15.80 16.94 5.61
C LEU A 177 -17.06 17.34 4.84
N SER A 178 -18.22 16.81 5.22
CA SER A 178 -19.53 17.19 4.68
C SER A 178 -20.19 18.16 5.65
N GLY A 179 -20.51 19.38 5.20
CA GLY A 179 -21.17 20.40 6.03
C GLY A 179 -20.20 21.31 6.81
N ASP A 180 -20.55 22.59 6.87
CA ASP A 180 -19.89 23.75 7.47
C ASP A 180 -18.41 24.01 7.12
N ALA A 181 -18.26 24.61 5.94
CA ALA A 181 -17.05 25.28 5.47
C ALA A 181 -16.67 26.55 6.28
N ARG A 182 -17.52 26.99 7.23
CA ARG A 182 -17.33 28.27 7.94
C ARG A 182 -16.17 28.25 8.95
N ASP A 183 -15.91 27.13 9.63
CA ASP A 183 -14.77 27.02 10.58
C ASP A 183 -13.44 26.65 9.91
N GLN A 184 -13.49 26.16 8.66
CA GLN A 184 -12.28 25.72 7.93
C GLN A 184 -11.44 26.89 7.41
N TRP A 185 -12.05 28.06 7.19
CA TRP A 185 -11.34 29.28 6.76
C TRP A 185 -10.54 29.93 7.90
N ALA A 186 -10.96 29.74 9.16
CA ALA A 186 -10.24 30.28 10.32
C ALA A 186 -8.82 29.68 10.50
N ARG A 187 -8.49 28.62 9.76
CA ARG A 187 -7.22 27.89 9.86
C ARG A 187 -6.45 27.81 8.55
N GLU A 188 -6.70 28.74 7.62
CA GLU A 188 -6.01 28.79 6.32
C GLU A 188 -4.48 28.84 6.46
N ALA A 189 -3.95 29.60 7.42
CA ALA A 189 -2.52 29.67 7.68
C ALA A 189 -1.93 28.29 8.03
N SER A 190 -2.56 27.54 8.92
CA SER A 190 -2.12 26.19 9.30
C SER A 190 -2.25 25.19 8.15
N ILE A 191 -3.32 25.30 7.35
CA ILE A 191 -3.53 24.45 6.16
C ILE A 191 -2.42 24.69 5.13
N HIS A 192 -2.15 25.95 4.80
CA HIS A 192 -1.09 26.34 3.89
C HIS A 192 0.28 25.93 4.42
N ALA A 193 0.54 26.17 5.72
CA ALA A 193 1.78 25.79 6.36
C ALA A 193 2.02 24.28 6.29
N LEU A 194 1.01 23.45 6.60
CA LEU A 194 1.11 21.99 6.47
C LEU A 194 1.41 21.54 5.04
N ALA A 195 0.76 22.13 4.04
CA ALA A 195 0.94 21.75 2.64
C ALA A 195 2.31 22.18 2.07
N SER A 196 2.78 23.37 2.45
CA SER A 196 4.02 23.99 1.96
C SER A 196 5.27 23.66 2.79
N GLY A 197 5.10 23.13 4.00
CA GLY A 197 6.20 22.88 4.93
C GLY A 197 6.64 24.11 5.74
N GLN A 198 5.89 25.22 5.66
CA GLN A 198 6.19 26.42 6.44
C GLN A 198 5.92 26.22 7.94
N ALA A 199 6.60 27.01 8.77
CA ALA A 199 6.42 27.06 10.21
C ALA A 199 5.12 27.79 10.56
N GLU A 200 4.33 27.20 11.44
CA GLU A 200 3.11 27.77 11.99
C GLU A 200 2.76 26.95 13.25
N PRO A 201 2.38 27.58 14.38
CA PRO A 201 2.25 26.88 15.66
C PRO A 201 1.40 25.61 15.62
N LEU A 202 0.21 25.65 15.01
CA LEU A 202 -0.68 24.47 14.94
C LEU A 202 -0.12 23.43 13.96
N ALA A 203 0.40 23.84 12.80
CA ALA A 203 1.04 22.94 11.83
C ALA A 203 2.24 22.21 12.43
N ASP A 204 3.09 22.92 13.18
CA ASP A 204 4.26 22.37 13.84
C ASP A 204 3.87 21.39 14.95
N LEU A 205 2.83 21.71 15.71
CA LEU A 205 2.28 20.79 16.70
C LEU A 205 1.66 19.54 16.07
N ILE A 206 0.98 19.65 14.94
CA ILE A 206 0.46 18.49 14.20
C ILE A 206 1.61 17.60 13.74
N ARG A 207 2.69 18.17 13.16
CA ARG A 207 3.90 17.43 12.78
C ARG A 207 4.58 16.77 13.98
N ALA A 208 4.55 17.45 15.13
CA ALA A 208 5.22 17.00 16.35
C ALA A 208 4.73 15.63 16.83
N VAL A 209 3.51 15.19 16.47
CA VAL A 209 2.97 13.88 16.83
C VAL A 209 3.89 12.70 16.46
N THR A 210 4.76 12.87 15.45
CA THR A 210 5.72 11.87 15.00
C THR A 210 7.10 11.97 15.65
N LEU A 211 7.35 13.00 16.47
CA LEU A 211 8.66 13.20 17.11
C LEU A 211 8.88 12.16 18.21
N PRO A 212 10.12 11.66 18.39
CA PRO A 212 10.41 10.68 19.43
C PRO A 212 10.00 11.16 20.82
N GLY A 213 10.29 12.42 21.16
CA GLY A 213 9.95 13.01 22.47
C GLY A 213 8.45 13.10 22.76
N MET A 214 7.58 12.82 21.78
CA MET A 214 6.13 12.70 22.02
C MET A 214 5.72 11.31 22.50
N ASN A 215 6.31 10.25 21.96
CA ASN A 215 5.75 8.90 22.09
C ASN A 215 6.74 7.84 22.62
N TYR A 216 8.03 8.16 22.70
CA TYR A 216 9.08 7.20 23.00
C TYR A 216 9.91 7.64 24.22
N GLY A 217 10.35 6.67 24.99
CA GLY A 217 11.17 6.89 26.18
C GLY A 217 10.35 7.26 27.42
N GLN A 218 11.00 7.27 28.58
CA GLN A 218 10.36 7.57 29.86
C GLN A 218 9.98 9.05 30.00
N ALA A 219 10.70 9.93 29.30
CA ALA A 219 10.45 11.37 29.31
C ALA A 219 9.37 11.83 28.30
N ALA A 220 8.77 10.91 27.53
CA ALA A 220 7.78 11.24 26.51
C ALA A 220 6.63 12.11 27.04
N LEU A 221 6.23 13.13 26.28
CA LEU A 221 5.11 14.00 26.64
C LEU A 221 3.76 13.27 26.58
N GLY A 222 3.59 12.37 25.62
CA GLY A 222 2.39 11.57 25.41
C GLY A 222 1.28 12.27 24.61
N MET A 223 0.35 11.44 24.11
CA MET A 223 -0.71 11.88 23.19
C MET A 223 -1.77 12.77 23.86
N ALA A 224 -1.96 12.66 25.17
CA ALA A 224 -2.90 13.53 25.89
C ALA A 224 -2.36 14.97 25.98
N VAL A 225 -1.06 15.13 26.25
CA VAL A 225 -0.39 16.44 26.23
C VAL A 225 -0.40 17.03 24.82
N TRP A 226 -0.10 16.20 23.82
CA TRP A 226 -0.19 16.60 22.41
C TRP A 226 -1.57 17.14 22.04
N LEU A 227 -2.63 16.35 22.28
CA LEU A 227 -3.98 16.72 21.90
C LEU A 227 -4.47 17.92 22.69
N TRP A 228 -4.06 18.07 23.95
CA TRP A 228 -4.41 19.23 24.76
C TRP A 228 -3.78 20.50 24.21
N ALA A 229 -2.51 20.45 23.80
CA ALA A 229 -1.88 21.59 23.14
C ALA A 229 -2.58 21.93 21.81
N VAL A 230 -3.08 20.93 21.07
CA VAL A 230 -3.89 21.16 19.86
C VAL A 230 -5.19 21.87 20.23
N GLU A 231 -5.91 21.43 21.28
CA GLU A 231 -7.12 22.10 21.78
C GLU A 231 -6.85 23.56 22.15
N GLN A 232 -5.72 23.86 22.79
CA GLN A 232 -5.37 25.24 23.20
C GLN A 232 -5.04 26.14 22.01
N ILE A 233 -4.16 25.72 21.10
CA ILE A 233 -3.77 26.53 19.93
C ILE A 233 -4.94 26.66 18.94
N ALA A 234 -5.73 25.61 18.80
CA ALA A 234 -6.90 25.60 17.93
C ALA A 234 -8.17 26.15 18.60
N ASP A 235 -8.11 26.56 19.87
CA ASP A 235 -9.24 27.06 20.67
C ASP A 235 -10.52 26.24 20.48
N VAL A 236 -10.41 24.91 20.59
CA VAL A 236 -11.47 23.93 20.29
C VAL A 236 -11.50 22.82 21.32
N ASP A 237 -12.66 22.17 21.48
CA ASP A 237 -12.78 20.88 22.15
C ASP A 237 -12.56 19.74 21.14
N ALA A 238 -11.43 19.04 21.24
CA ALA A 238 -11.06 17.92 20.36
C ALA A 238 -11.42 16.53 20.96
N GLY A 239 -12.18 16.52 22.06
CA GLY A 239 -12.71 15.32 22.72
C GLY A 239 -11.82 14.75 23.82
N LEU A 240 -10.95 15.56 24.44
CA LEU A 240 -10.23 15.12 25.65
C LEU A 240 -11.16 15.04 26.86
N SER A 241 -11.09 13.92 27.60
CA SER A 241 -11.76 13.84 28.90
C SER A 241 -11.22 14.89 29.90
N PRO A 242 -12.04 15.37 30.86
CA PRO A 242 -11.60 16.31 31.89
C PRO A 242 -10.36 15.84 32.67
N SER A 243 -10.29 14.54 32.99
CA SER A 243 -9.13 13.95 33.67
C SER A 243 -7.86 14.00 32.82
N ALA A 244 -7.97 13.75 31.51
CA ALA A 244 -6.83 13.83 30.60
C ALA A 244 -6.34 15.27 30.44
N ARG A 245 -7.26 16.25 30.36
CA ARG A 245 -6.91 17.68 30.36
C ARG A 245 -6.18 18.09 31.64
N ALA A 246 -6.68 17.67 32.79
CA ALA A 246 -6.04 17.96 34.08
C ALA A 246 -4.61 17.38 34.16
N SER A 247 -4.42 16.14 33.71
CA SER A 247 -3.11 15.49 33.65
C SER A 247 -2.16 16.18 32.68
N ALA A 248 -2.63 16.55 31.48
CA ALA A 248 -1.83 17.25 30.47
C ALA A 248 -1.38 18.62 30.99
N ARG A 249 -2.29 19.40 31.57
CA ARG A 249 -2.00 20.70 32.18
C ARG A 249 -0.99 20.58 33.33
N LYS A 250 -1.15 19.57 34.20
CA LYS A 250 -0.20 19.31 35.28
C LYS A 250 1.20 19.04 34.72
N ARG A 251 1.30 18.17 33.73
CA ARG A 251 2.57 17.81 33.09
C ARG A 251 3.28 19.02 32.46
N LEU A 252 2.55 19.88 31.77
CA LEU A 252 3.13 21.08 31.15
C LEU A 252 3.59 22.11 32.19
N ARG A 253 2.85 22.26 33.30
CA ARG A 253 3.27 23.08 34.43
C ARG A 253 4.54 22.57 35.08
N GLU A 254 4.66 21.26 35.31
CA GLU A 254 5.87 20.63 35.87
C GLU A 254 7.10 20.85 34.97
N LEU A 255 6.90 20.85 33.66
CA LEU A 255 7.95 21.09 32.67
C LEU A 255 8.22 22.59 32.43
N GLY A 256 7.39 23.49 32.96
CA GLY A 256 7.51 24.93 32.76
C GLY A 256 7.32 25.39 31.32
N ILE A 257 6.51 24.67 30.52
CA ILE A 257 6.28 24.99 29.10
C ILE A 257 4.80 25.27 28.79
N THR A 258 4.58 26.10 27.79
CA THR A 258 3.25 26.44 27.23
C THR A 258 2.82 25.44 26.14
N ALA A 259 1.58 25.54 25.67
CA ALA A 259 1.06 24.69 24.60
C ALA A 259 1.83 24.89 23.28
N GLU A 260 2.19 26.12 22.95
CA GLU A 260 2.98 26.50 21.78
C GLU A 260 4.39 25.91 21.81
N GLN A 261 4.96 25.74 23.01
CA GLN A 261 6.30 25.20 23.21
C GLN A 261 6.36 23.67 23.16
N VAL A 262 5.23 22.95 23.12
CA VAL A 262 5.19 21.48 23.11
C VAL A 262 5.96 20.89 21.93
N ALA A 263 5.76 21.44 20.72
CA ALA A 263 6.43 20.94 19.52
C ALA A 263 7.95 21.09 19.61
N GLU A 264 8.41 22.24 20.09
CA GLU A 264 9.83 22.54 20.24
C GLU A 264 10.45 21.72 21.37
N HIS A 265 9.76 21.57 22.49
CA HIS A 265 10.19 20.72 23.61
C HIS A 265 10.37 19.25 23.15
N ALA A 266 9.40 18.70 22.42
CA ALA A 266 9.48 17.33 21.91
C ALA A 266 10.65 17.11 20.94
N ARG A 267 11.06 18.16 20.22
CA ARG A 267 12.19 18.14 19.28
C ARG A 267 13.53 18.19 20.02
N THR A 268 13.63 19.06 21.01
CA THR A 268 14.86 19.35 21.75
C THR A 268 15.15 18.34 22.85
N HIS A 269 14.12 17.88 23.56
CA HIS A 269 14.21 17.04 24.77
C HIS A 269 13.85 15.57 24.51
N SER A 270 13.98 15.10 23.27
CA SER A 270 13.98 13.66 23.01
C SER A 270 15.29 13.08 23.52
N ASP A 271 15.25 12.32 24.62
CA ASP A 271 16.43 11.64 25.14
C ASP A 271 17.04 10.69 24.08
N GLY A 272 18.32 10.34 24.27
CA GLY A 272 19.05 9.48 23.34
C GLY A 272 18.38 8.11 23.17
N GLU A 273 17.71 7.63 24.22
CA GLU A 273 16.96 6.38 24.21
C GLU A 273 15.72 6.46 23.32
N ALA A 274 14.90 7.51 23.40
CA ALA A 274 13.73 7.75 22.58
C ALA A 274 14.10 7.84 21.09
N ARG A 275 15.19 8.54 20.78
CA ARG A 275 15.74 8.60 19.42
C ARG A 275 16.18 7.23 18.94
N ARG A 276 16.89 6.47 19.78
CA ARG A 276 17.34 5.11 19.47
C ARG A 276 16.17 4.16 19.25
N LEU A 277 15.18 4.14 20.15
CA LEU A 277 13.99 3.29 20.04
C LEU A 277 13.20 3.61 18.77
N LYS A 278 13.07 4.90 18.42
CA LYS A 278 12.43 5.30 17.17
C LYS A 278 13.23 4.81 15.96
N ALA A 279 14.55 5.01 15.96
CA ALA A 279 15.43 4.57 14.87
C ALA A 279 15.42 3.04 14.69
N GLU A 280 15.47 2.28 15.79
CA GLU A 280 15.34 0.81 15.77
C GLU A 280 14.00 0.37 15.17
N ALA A 281 12.90 1.05 15.54
CA ALA A 281 11.58 0.77 15.00
C ALA A 281 11.46 1.14 13.50
N GLU A 282 12.07 2.24 13.07
CA GLU A 282 12.17 2.64 11.66
C GLU A 282 13.00 1.64 10.85
N GLN A 283 14.14 1.21 11.36
CA GLN A 283 15.02 0.22 10.72
C GLN A 283 14.31 -1.13 10.58
N ALA A 284 13.64 -1.61 11.64
CA ALA A 284 12.86 -2.85 11.58
C ALA A 284 11.73 -2.77 10.54
N ARG A 285 11.09 -1.60 10.40
CA ARG A 285 10.07 -1.36 9.38
C ARG A 285 10.65 -1.39 7.97
N GLU A 286 11.78 -0.74 7.74
CA GLU A 286 12.45 -0.71 6.44
C GLU A 286 12.89 -2.11 6.00
N GLN A 287 13.44 -2.90 6.91
CA GLN A 287 13.78 -4.29 6.65
C GLN A 287 12.54 -5.10 6.27
N ALA A 288 11.47 -5.01 7.06
CA ALA A 288 10.22 -5.71 6.75
C ALA A 288 9.59 -5.27 5.41
N ALA A 289 9.74 -4.00 5.02
CA ALA A 289 9.28 -3.50 3.74
C ALA A 289 10.13 -4.04 2.58
N ALA A 290 11.44 -4.16 2.76
CA ALA A 290 12.36 -4.76 1.79
C ALA A 290 12.05 -6.26 1.58
N ASP A 291 11.87 -7.00 2.66
CA ASP A 291 11.53 -8.44 2.64
C ASP A 291 10.19 -8.66 1.92
N LEU A 292 9.19 -7.82 2.20
CA LEU A 292 7.89 -7.86 1.55
C LEU A 292 7.98 -7.50 0.07
N ALA A 293 8.79 -6.51 -0.31
CA ALA A 293 9.01 -6.16 -1.71
C ALA A 293 9.66 -7.32 -2.47
N GLU A 294 10.61 -8.02 -1.86
CA GLU A 294 11.26 -9.18 -2.45
C GLU A 294 10.31 -10.38 -2.58
N ALA A 295 9.56 -10.71 -1.52
CA ALA A 295 8.52 -11.74 -1.56
C ALA A 295 7.45 -11.43 -2.61
N SER A 296 7.06 -10.16 -2.76
CA SER A 296 6.11 -9.69 -3.77
C SER A 296 6.65 -9.84 -5.20
N LYS A 297 7.93 -9.51 -5.44
CA LYS A 297 8.59 -9.74 -6.74
C LYS A 297 8.61 -11.21 -7.08
N GLN A 298 9.01 -12.07 -6.14
CA GLN A 298 9.04 -13.52 -6.32
C GLN A 298 7.64 -14.09 -6.60
N HIS A 299 6.63 -13.65 -5.85
CA HIS A 299 5.24 -14.03 -6.09
C HIS A 299 4.76 -13.56 -7.46
N THR A 300 5.04 -12.31 -7.85
CA THR A 300 4.67 -11.76 -9.17
C THR A 300 5.35 -12.52 -10.31
N ALA A 301 6.62 -12.89 -10.13
CA ALA A 301 7.34 -13.74 -11.08
C ALA A 301 6.68 -15.12 -11.19
N LYS A 302 6.36 -15.78 -10.06
CA LYS A 302 5.63 -17.07 -10.03
C LYS A 302 4.28 -16.98 -10.74
N VAL A 303 3.48 -15.94 -10.45
CA VAL A 303 2.18 -15.66 -11.09
C VAL A 303 2.33 -15.49 -12.60
N ARG A 304 3.36 -14.75 -13.04
CA ARG A 304 3.63 -14.51 -14.45
C ARG A 304 4.07 -15.77 -15.18
N GLU A 305 4.96 -16.55 -14.59
CA GLU A 305 5.44 -17.81 -15.17
C GLU A 305 4.32 -18.84 -15.24
N ALA A 306 3.55 -19.03 -14.16
CA ALA A 306 2.35 -19.86 -14.17
C ALA A 306 1.36 -19.42 -15.26
N GLY A 307 1.13 -18.12 -15.43
CA GLY A 307 0.19 -17.60 -16.43
C GLY A 307 0.67 -17.73 -17.86
N LYS A 308 1.98 -17.61 -18.11
CA LYS A 308 2.58 -17.90 -19.42
C LYS A 308 2.43 -19.38 -19.74
N LEU A 309 2.79 -20.24 -18.79
CA LEU A 309 2.70 -21.68 -18.95
C LEU A 309 1.26 -22.11 -19.22
N LEU A 310 0.32 -21.71 -18.37
CA LEU A 310 -1.09 -22.05 -18.51
C LEU A 310 -1.63 -21.61 -19.88
N ARG A 311 -1.35 -20.38 -20.33
CA ARG A 311 -1.76 -19.95 -21.68
C ARG A 311 -1.15 -20.80 -22.78
N SER A 312 0.11 -21.19 -22.64
CA SER A 312 0.79 -22.00 -23.64
C SER A 312 0.24 -23.43 -23.70
N VAL A 313 -0.11 -24.01 -22.53
CA VAL A 313 -0.75 -25.33 -22.41
C VAL A 313 -2.19 -25.27 -22.93
N LEU A 314 -2.97 -24.26 -22.55
CA LEU A 314 -4.33 -24.06 -23.05
C LEU A 314 -4.38 -23.92 -24.57
N ARG A 315 -3.42 -23.19 -25.18
CA ARG A 315 -3.32 -23.11 -26.64
C ARG A 315 -2.97 -24.44 -27.30
N ALA A 316 -2.09 -25.24 -26.69
CA ALA A 316 -1.75 -26.54 -27.20
C ALA A 316 -2.87 -27.58 -27.03
N ALA A 317 -3.75 -27.39 -26.04
CA ALA A 317 -4.91 -28.23 -25.78
C ALA A 317 -6.16 -27.81 -26.56
N HIS A 318 -6.14 -26.66 -27.24
CA HIS A 318 -7.28 -26.13 -27.99
C HIS A 318 -7.17 -26.53 -29.46
N PRO A 319 -8.25 -27.01 -30.10
CA PRO A 319 -8.21 -27.52 -31.49
C PRO A 319 -7.90 -26.42 -32.52
N ASP A 320 -8.41 -25.21 -32.34
CA ASP A 320 -8.07 -24.05 -33.18
C ASP A 320 -7.69 -22.82 -32.31
N PRO A 321 -6.44 -22.73 -31.84
CA PRO A 321 -6.03 -21.67 -30.92
C PRO A 321 -5.85 -20.31 -31.60
N GLY A 322 -5.72 -20.30 -32.93
CA GLY A 322 -5.53 -19.13 -33.82
C GLY A 322 -4.99 -17.86 -33.15
N LYS A 323 -5.75 -16.77 -33.29
CA LYS A 323 -5.42 -15.44 -32.71
C LYS A 323 -6.03 -15.24 -31.32
N ILE A 324 -6.47 -16.30 -30.63
CA ILE A 324 -7.18 -16.18 -29.35
C ILE A 324 -6.22 -15.65 -28.27
N LYS A 325 -6.60 -14.52 -27.68
CA LYS A 325 -5.82 -13.81 -26.65
C LYS A 325 -6.31 -14.08 -25.24
N ALA A 326 -7.61 -14.33 -25.06
CA ALA A 326 -8.24 -14.49 -23.75
C ALA A 326 -8.16 -15.96 -23.27
N PRO A 327 -7.62 -16.24 -22.07
CA PRO A 327 -7.57 -17.60 -21.52
C PRO A 327 -8.94 -18.27 -21.40
N GLY A 328 -10.00 -17.54 -21.05
CA GLY A 328 -11.36 -18.08 -20.95
C GLY A 328 -11.99 -18.46 -22.29
N LYS A 329 -11.39 -18.07 -23.42
CA LYS A 329 -11.78 -18.53 -24.77
C LYS A 329 -10.95 -19.73 -25.23
N LEU A 330 -9.99 -20.19 -24.44
CA LEU A 330 -9.17 -21.37 -24.70
C LEU A 330 -9.57 -22.58 -23.84
N VAL A 331 -10.56 -22.41 -22.95
CA VAL A 331 -11.16 -23.52 -22.20
C VAL A 331 -12.40 -24.03 -22.95
N PRO A 332 -12.77 -25.31 -22.80
CA PRO A 332 -13.99 -25.84 -23.40
C PRO A 332 -15.24 -25.10 -22.90
N PRO A 333 -16.24 -24.84 -23.76
CA PRO A 333 -17.49 -24.21 -23.35
C PRO A 333 -18.27 -25.06 -22.33
N VAL A 334 -19.22 -24.43 -21.64
CA VAL A 334 -20.05 -25.09 -20.61
C VAL A 334 -20.87 -26.26 -21.18
N SER A 335 -21.24 -26.16 -22.46
CA SER A 335 -21.98 -27.15 -23.23
C SER A 335 -21.15 -28.34 -23.71
N THR A 336 -19.82 -28.34 -23.51
CA THR A 336 -18.97 -29.49 -23.86
C THR A 336 -19.36 -30.72 -23.06
N ASP A 337 -19.44 -31.86 -23.75
CA ASP A 337 -19.77 -33.16 -23.16
C ASP A 337 -18.80 -33.52 -22.02
N PRO A 338 -19.28 -34.10 -20.90
CA PRO A 338 -18.41 -34.48 -19.79
C PRO A 338 -17.24 -35.40 -20.17
N ALA A 339 -17.41 -36.30 -21.15
CA ALA A 339 -16.32 -37.18 -21.57
C ALA A 339 -15.23 -36.40 -22.30
N GLU A 340 -15.61 -35.49 -23.20
CA GLU A 340 -14.68 -34.59 -23.89
C GLU A 340 -13.95 -33.66 -22.91
N LEU A 341 -14.65 -33.14 -21.90
CA LEU A 341 -14.06 -32.30 -20.86
C LEU A 341 -13.05 -33.08 -20.00
N ALA A 342 -13.31 -34.36 -19.74
CA ALA A 342 -12.38 -35.24 -19.03
C ALA A 342 -11.12 -35.52 -19.86
N VAL A 343 -11.26 -35.75 -21.17
CA VAL A 343 -10.15 -35.91 -22.11
C VAL A 343 -9.32 -34.64 -22.17
N TRP A 344 -9.94 -33.47 -22.35
CA TRP A 344 -9.25 -32.18 -22.34
C TRP A 344 -8.49 -31.94 -21.04
N SER A 345 -9.12 -32.22 -19.89
CA SER A 345 -8.48 -32.07 -18.58
C SER A 345 -7.28 -33.00 -18.39
N LYS A 346 -7.35 -34.24 -18.91
CA LYS A 346 -6.24 -35.20 -18.90
C LYS A 346 -5.10 -34.72 -19.81
N ASN A 347 -5.41 -34.21 -21.00
CA ASN A 347 -4.42 -33.65 -21.92
C ASN A 347 -3.73 -32.42 -21.33
N LEU A 348 -4.47 -31.55 -20.66
CA LEU A 348 -3.93 -30.39 -19.94
C LEU A 348 -2.90 -30.83 -18.89
N LEU A 349 -3.21 -31.86 -18.11
CA LEU A 349 -2.30 -32.42 -17.10
C LEU A 349 -1.01 -32.97 -17.72
N VAL A 350 -1.12 -33.69 -18.84
CA VAL A 350 0.04 -34.23 -19.58
C VAL A 350 0.93 -33.10 -20.09
N LEU A 351 0.34 -32.10 -20.74
CA LEU A 351 1.06 -30.94 -21.27
C LEU A 351 1.75 -30.12 -20.18
N ILE A 352 1.11 -29.95 -19.01
CA ILE A 352 1.74 -29.31 -17.84
C ILE A 352 2.91 -30.16 -17.35
N SER A 353 2.73 -31.48 -17.26
CA SER A 353 3.75 -32.40 -16.77
C SER A 353 4.98 -32.50 -17.66
N GLN A 354 4.80 -32.40 -18.99
CA GLN A 354 5.88 -32.36 -19.98
C GLN A 354 6.66 -31.04 -19.95
N ARG A 355 5.99 -29.93 -19.66
CA ARG A 355 6.58 -28.58 -19.71
C ARG A 355 7.16 -28.11 -18.37
N LEU A 356 6.85 -28.81 -17.27
CA LEU A 356 7.38 -28.49 -15.95
C LEU A 356 8.27 -29.61 -15.40
N PRO A 357 9.54 -29.31 -15.06
CA PRO A 357 10.38 -30.21 -14.31
C PRO A 357 9.70 -30.64 -12.99
N PRO A 358 9.87 -31.90 -12.55
CA PRO A 358 9.25 -32.41 -11.32
C PRO A 358 9.51 -31.54 -10.08
N LYS A 359 10.70 -30.92 -9.97
CA LYS A 359 11.07 -30.03 -8.86
C LYS A 359 10.33 -28.68 -8.86
N VAL A 360 9.89 -28.20 -10.03
CA VAL A 360 9.22 -26.89 -10.19
C VAL A 360 7.69 -27.04 -10.11
N ARG A 361 7.17 -28.23 -10.44
CA ARG A 361 5.74 -28.53 -10.49
C ARG A 361 5.01 -28.21 -9.17
N PRO A 362 5.49 -28.62 -7.97
CA PRO A 362 4.81 -28.30 -6.71
C PRO A 362 4.76 -26.79 -6.42
N VAL A 363 5.75 -26.03 -6.89
CA VAL A 363 5.86 -24.59 -6.66
C VAL A 363 4.86 -23.80 -7.50
N LEU A 364 4.63 -24.21 -8.74
CA LEU A 364 3.74 -23.50 -9.68
C LEU A 364 2.32 -24.07 -9.74
N ALA A 365 2.10 -25.33 -9.37
CA ALA A 365 0.79 -25.99 -9.47
C ALA A 365 -0.35 -25.23 -8.77
N PRO A 366 -0.21 -24.69 -7.53
CA PRO A 366 -1.28 -23.93 -6.89
C PRO A 366 -1.68 -22.68 -7.70
N GLN A 367 -0.69 -22.01 -8.29
CA GLN A 367 -0.92 -20.79 -9.06
C GLN A 367 -1.50 -21.07 -10.45
N ILE A 368 -1.11 -22.19 -11.07
CA ILE A 368 -1.70 -22.69 -12.32
C ILE A 368 -3.17 -23.05 -12.09
N ALA A 369 -3.49 -23.78 -11.02
CA ALA A 369 -4.86 -24.15 -10.67
C ALA A 369 -5.74 -22.91 -10.42
N LYS A 370 -5.23 -21.93 -9.67
CA LYS A 370 -5.93 -20.66 -9.42
C LYS A 370 -6.25 -19.89 -10.70
N GLN A 371 -5.30 -19.83 -11.64
CA GLN A 371 -5.51 -19.13 -12.91
C GLN A 371 -6.39 -19.93 -13.88
N LEU A 372 -6.36 -21.26 -13.80
CA LEU A 372 -7.28 -22.12 -14.54
C LEU A 372 -8.72 -21.92 -14.06
N ARG A 373 -8.95 -21.88 -12.74
CA ARG A 373 -10.25 -21.54 -12.15
C ARG A 373 -10.78 -20.23 -12.71
N ALA A 374 -9.96 -19.17 -12.69
CA ALA A 374 -10.34 -17.87 -13.24
C ALA A 374 -10.69 -17.95 -14.73
N ALA A 375 -9.88 -18.65 -15.53
CA ALA A 375 -10.16 -18.84 -16.96
C ALA A 375 -11.46 -19.63 -17.20
N LEU A 376 -11.78 -20.62 -16.38
CA LEU A 376 -13.03 -21.38 -16.45
C LEU A 376 -14.24 -20.50 -16.12
N VAL A 377 -14.16 -19.68 -15.07
CA VAL A 377 -15.22 -18.71 -14.71
C VAL A 377 -15.41 -17.68 -15.83
N ASP A 378 -14.31 -17.12 -16.36
CA ASP A 378 -14.35 -16.20 -17.51
C ASP A 378 -14.93 -16.86 -18.78
N GLY A 379 -14.80 -18.19 -18.89
CA GLY A 379 -15.37 -19.02 -19.95
C GLY A 379 -16.85 -19.39 -19.73
N GLY A 380 -17.46 -18.94 -18.63
CA GLY A 380 -18.86 -19.14 -18.29
C GLY A 380 -19.17 -20.32 -17.36
N HIS A 381 -18.16 -21.05 -16.87
CA HIS A 381 -18.38 -22.13 -15.89
C HIS A 381 -18.76 -21.55 -14.52
N SER A 382 -19.63 -22.25 -13.78
CA SER A 382 -19.92 -21.88 -12.40
C SER A 382 -18.68 -21.99 -11.51
N GLU A 383 -18.61 -21.20 -10.44
CA GLU A 383 -17.47 -21.24 -9.51
C GLU A 383 -17.23 -22.65 -8.95
N ALA A 384 -18.30 -23.37 -8.57
CA ALA A 384 -18.21 -24.73 -8.04
C ALA A 384 -17.63 -25.73 -9.07
N ARG A 385 -18.00 -25.61 -10.35
CA ARG A 385 -17.47 -26.45 -11.43
C ARG A 385 -16.01 -26.10 -11.72
N ALA A 386 -15.67 -24.81 -11.77
CA ALA A 386 -14.30 -24.34 -11.94
C ALA A 386 -13.38 -24.79 -10.80
N ASP A 387 -13.87 -24.75 -9.56
CA ASP A 387 -13.15 -25.24 -8.38
C ASP A 387 -12.92 -26.75 -8.43
N THR A 388 -13.92 -27.52 -8.84
CA THR A 388 -13.79 -28.98 -8.98
C THR A 388 -12.71 -29.35 -10.02
N ILE A 389 -12.73 -28.73 -11.19
CA ILE A 389 -11.78 -29.03 -12.29
C ILE A 389 -10.36 -28.61 -11.88
N SER A 390 -10.18 -27.40 -11.36
CA SER A 390 -8.87 -26.89 -10.96
C SER A 390 -8.27 -27.62 -9.76
N SER A 391 -9.10 -28.06 -8.80
CA SER A 391 -8.65 -28.83 -7.63
C SER A 391 -8.25 -30.25 -8.00
N LYS A 392 -8.97 -30.91 -8.91
CA LYS A 392 -8.58 -32.21 -9.46
C LYS A 392 -7.24 -32.14 -10.20
N LEU A 393 -7.01 -31.05 -10.94
CA LEU A 393 -5.71 -30.81 -11.59
C LEU A 393 -4.60 -30.62 -10.54
N LEU A 394 -4.84 -29.78 -9.53
CA LEU A 394 -3.89 -29.52 -8.44
C LEU A 394 -3.49 -30.80 -7.71
N ALA A 395 -4.48 -31.63 -7.33
CA ALA A 395 -4.25 -32.89 -6.62
C ALA A 395 -3.36 -33.86 -7.41
N ARG A 396 -3.45 -33.85 -8.75
CA ARG A 396 -2.63 -34.69 -9.64
C ARG A 396 -1.25 -34.10 -9.95
N LEU A 397 -1.06 -32.80 -9.75
CA LEU A 397 0.23 -32.11 -9.93
C LEU A 397 1.04 -32.03 -8.64
N ALA A 398 0.40 -32.19 -7.49
CA ALA A 398 1.06 -32.31 -6.20
C ALA A 398 1.91 -33.60 -6.15
N PRO A 399 3.05 -33.60 -5.45
CA PRO A 399 3.80 -34.83 -5.23
C PRO A 399 2.89 -35.85 -4.52
N PRO A 400 3.03 -37.16 -4.80
CA PRO A 400 2.32 -38.17 -4.03
C PRO A 400 2.62 -37.93 -2.56
N LYS A 401 1.59 -37.93 -1.70
CA LYS A 401 1.82 -38.04 -0.26
C LYS A 401 2.63 -39.31 -0.10
N VAL A 402 3.91 -39.18 0.24
CA VAL A 402 4.67 -40.29 0.80
C VAL A 402 3.84 -40.71 1.99
N ALA A 403 3.24 -41.90 1.93
CA ALA A 403 2.67 -42.51 3.11
C ALA A 403 3.81 -42.48 4.11
N SER A 404 3.64 -41.71 5.19
CA SER A 404 4.56 -41.78 6.31
C SER A 404 4.67 -43.26 6.63
N GLU A 405 5.83 -43.85 6.40
CA GLU A 405 6.19 -45.13 7.00
C GLU A 405 5.76 -45.01 8.46
N GLY A 406 4.85 -45.90 8.84
CA GLY A 406 4.40 -45.97 10.22
C GLY A 406 5.62 -46.16 11.11
N PRO A 407 5.54 -45.76 12.38
CA PRO A 407 6.61 -46.03 13.32
C PRO A 407 6.74 -47.55 13.48
N ASP A 408 7.62 -48.16 12.69
CA ASP A 408 8.05 -49.54 12.87
C ASP A 408 8.90 -49.58 14.15
N ASN A 409 8.30 -50.20 15.17
CA ASN A 409 8.95 -51.12 16.10
C ASN A 409 10.38 -50.80 16.53
N GLU A 410 10.51 -49.92 17.53
CA GLU A 410 11.48 -50.11 18.61
C GLU A 410 10.72 -50.42 19.91
N ARG A 411 10.07 -51.59 19.92
CA ARG A 411 9.87 -52.37 21.14
C ARG A 411 10.33 -53.78 20.84
N GLN A 412 11.26 -54.26 21.68
CA GLN A 412 11.89 -55.59 21.71
C GLN A 412 13.21 -55.73 20.91
N ALA A 413 14.35 -55.42 21.54
CA ALA A 413 15.29 -56.44 22.05
C ALA A 413 16.60 -55.81 22.54
N ALA A 414 17.07 -56.31 23.70
CA ALA A 414 18.32 -56.03 24.43
C ALA A 414 18.34 -54.79 25.34
#